data_AF-A0A9W6ME09-F1
#
_entry.id   AF-A0A9W6ME09-F1
#
_cell.length_a   1.000
_cell.length_b   1.000
_cell.length_c   1.000
_cell.angle_alpha   90.00
_cell.angle_beta   90.00
_cell.angle_gamma   90.00
#
_symmetry.space_group_name_H-M   'P 1'
#
loop_
_entity.id
_entity.type
_entity.pdbx_description
1 polymer ?
#
loop_
_entity_poly.entity_id
_entity_poly.type
_entity_poly.pdbx_seq_one_letter_code
_entity_poly.pdbx_strand_id
1 'polypeptide(L)' 'MFFGFYPVVKHTVRIKGEQHELYDVVGKDAVLFHYQVTEDASSMQPQYVAQTRLWLGSMWSTISHEVEV' A
#
# COMPACT_ATOMS: atom_id res chain seq x y z
N MET A 1 13.40 -0.17 -12.48
CA MET A 1 12.23 0.51 -11.90
C MET A 1 11.09 -0.49 -11.87
N PHE A 2 10.70 -0.93 -10.68
CA PHE A 2 9.62 -1.90 -10.49
C PHE A 2 8.32 -1.12 -10.27
N PHE A 3 7.29 -1.38 -11.08
CA PHE A 3 5.98 -0.72 -11.02
C PHE A 3 4.94 -1.77 -10.64
N GLY A 4 4.66 -1.93 -9.35
CA GLY A 4 3.67 -2.89 -8.87
C GLY A 4 3.31 -2.66 -7.41
N PHE A 5 2.11 -3.08 -7.03
CA PHE A 5 1.73 -3.20 -5.63
C PHE A 5 2.52 -4.34 -5.00
N TYR A 6 3.21 -4.05 -3.90
CA TYR A 6 3.98 -5.07 -3.19
C TYR A 6 3.06 -5.86 -2.28
N PRO A 7 3.17 -7.20 -2.27
CA PRO A 7 2.51 -8.00 -1.25
C PRO A 7 3.10 -7.61 0.10
N VAL A 8 2.23 -7.14 0.99
CA VAL A 8 2.59 -6.89 2.38
C VAL A 8 2.53 -8.25 3.09
N VAL A 9 3.68 -8.78 3.45
CA VAL A 9 3.80 -10.11 4.06
C VAL A 9 4.29 -10.00 5.50
N LYS A 10 3.90 -10.96 6.33
CA LYS A 10 4.38 -11.05 7.71
C LYS A 10 5.81 -11.58 7.70
N HIS A 11 6.72 -10.82 8.29
CA HIS A 11 8.14 -11.14 8.38
C HIS A 11 8.64 -10.99 9.83
N THR A 12 9.45 -11.92 10.28
CA THR A 12 10.13 -11.84 11.58
C THR A 12 11.50 -11.23 11.39
N VAL A 13 11.75 -10.08 12.01
CA VAL A 13 13.05 -9.40 12.00
C VAL A 13 13.64 -9.37 13.41
N ARG A 14 14.94 -9.08 13.51
CA ARG A 14 15.60 -8.80 14.80
C ARG A 14 15.80 -7.31 14.99
N ILE A 15 15.25 -6.72 16.05
CA ILE A 15 15.48 -5.34 16.46
C ILE A 15 16.11 -5.39 17.85
N LYS A 16 17.32 -4.83 18.00
CA LYS A 16 18.09 -4.87 19.27
C LYS A 16 18.25 -6.28 19.89
N GLY A 17 18.29 -7.32 19.05
CA GLY A 17 18.44 -8.71 19.49
C GLY A 17 17.11 -9.44 19.77
N GLU A 18 16.01 -8.71 19.88
CA GLU A 18 14.67 -9.27 20.08
C GLU A 18 14.00 -9.57 18.73
N GLN A 19 13.21 -10.64 18.67
CA GLN A 19 12.42 -10.98 17.49
C GLN A 19 11.13 -10.18 17.48
N HIS A 20 10.86 -9.50 16.36
CA HIS A 20 9.63 -8.76 16.13
C HIS A 20 8.96 -9.23 14.85
N GLU A 21 7.66 -9.44 14.92
CA GLU A 21 6.84 -9.63 13.74
C GLU A 21 6.45 -8.27 13.17
N LEU A 22 6.73 -8.05 11.90
CA LEU A 22 6.33 -6.85 11.19
C LEU A 22 5.78 -7.20 9.80
N TYR A 23 4.99 -6.28 9.27
CA TYR A 23 4.50 -6.32 7.91
C TYR A 23 5.49 -5.58 7.02
N ASP A 24 6.10 -6.28 6.08
CA ASP A 24 7.15 -5.74 5.20
C ASP A 24 6.74 -5.78 3.73
N VAL A 25 7.25 -4.83 2.96
CA VAL A 25 7.19 -4.82 1.50
C VAL A 25 8.43 -5.52 0.96
N VAL A 26 8.24 -6.62 0.26
CA VAL A 26 9.36 -7.46 -0.25
C VAL A 26 10.19 -6.75 -1.36
N GLY A 27 9.86 -5.51 -1.71
CA GLY A 27 10.50 -4.73 -2.76
C GLY A 27 11.35 -3.59 -2.27
N LYS A 28 12.59 -3.54 -2.74
CA LYS A 28 13.43 -2.35 -2.61
C LYS A 28 12.83 -1.21 -3.45
N ASP A 29 12.75 -0.03 -2.85
CA ASP A 29 12.25 1.24 -3.39
C ASP A 29 10.71 1.37 -3.50
N ALA A 30 9.99 0.71 -2.58
CA ALA A 30 8.55 0.89 -2.40
C ALA A 30 8.24 1.89 -1.27
N VAL A 31 7.35 2.85 -1.52
CA VAL A 31 6.76 3.67 -0.43
C VAL A 31 5.48 3.00 0.04
N LEU A 32 5.40 2.70 1.33
CA LEU A 32 4.16 2.24 1.95
C LEU A 32 3.12 3.37 1.89
N PHE A 33 1.93 3.06 1.38
CA PHE A 33 0.82 4.00 1.38
C PHE A 33 0.37 4.27 2.83
N HIS A 34 0.85 5.37 3.39
CA HIS A 34 0.69 5.72 4.81
C HIS A 34 -0.44 6.73 5.07
N TYR A 35 -1.14 7.18 4.01
CA TYR A 35 -2.19 8.18 4.11
C TYR A 35 -3.45 7.60 4.76
N GLN A 36 -4.09 8.40 5.62
CA GLN A 36 -5.32 8.03 6.32
C GLN A 36 -6.40 9.11 6.22
N VAL A 37 -7.65 8.72 6.42
CA VAL A 37 -8.75 9.66 6.63
C VAL A 37 -8.61 10.25 8.03
N THR A 38 -8.70 11.57 8.13
CA THR A 38 -8.54 12.32 9.38
C THR A 38 -9.48 13.54 9.37
N GLU A 39 -9.83 14.04 10.55
CA GLU A 39 -10.64 15.24 10.76
C GLU A 39 -9.83 16.54 10.69
N ASP A 40 -8.49 16.44 10.64
CA ASP A 40 -7.61 17.59 10.46
C ASP A 40 -7.85 18.25 9.08
N ALA A 41 -8.52 19.40 9.09
CA ALA A 41 -8.86 20.16 7.89
C ALA A 41 -7.65 20.72 7.13
N SER A 42 -6.47 20.79 7.74
CA SER A 42 -5.23 21.19 7.08
C SER A 42 -4.51 20.03 6.38
N SER A 43 -4.92 18.80 6.68
CA SER A 43 -4.31 17.58 6.14
C SER A 43 -4.78 17.31 4.71
N MET A 44 -3.82 16.99 3.83
CA MET A 44 -4.10 16.53 2.46
C MET A 44 -4.29 15.02 2.35
N GLN A 45 -4.12 14.28 3.46
CA GLN A 45 -4.17 12.82 3.46
C GLN A 45 -5.54 12.27 3.01
N PRO A 46 -6.71 12.83 3.42
CA PRO A 46 -8.00 12.35 2.96
C PRO A 46 -8.15 12.41 1.43
N GLN A 47 -7.58 13.42 0.78
CA GLN A 47 -7.60 13.59 -0.67
C GLN A 47 -6.75 12.52 -1.35
N TYR A 48 -5.57 12.19 -0.81
CA TYR A 48 -4.77 11.07 -1.32
C TYR A 48 -5.53 9.74 -1.23
N VAL A 49 -6.25 9.49 -0.12
CA VAL A 49 -7.10 8.29 0.01
C VAL A 49 -8.21 8.28 -1.05
N ALA A 50 -8.91 9.40 -1.25
CA ALA A 50 -9.99 9.52 -2.23
C ALA A 50 -9.50 9.29 -3.67
N GLN A 51 -8.39 9.93 -4.06
CA GLN A 51 -7.82 9.79 -5.40
C GLN A 51 -7.30 8.38 -5.66
N THR A 52 -6.70 7.73 -4.65
CA THR A 52 -6.22 6.35 -4.77
C THR A 52 -7.38 5.37 -4.99
N ARG A 53 -8.51 5.57 -4.27
CA ARG A 53 -9.74 4.78 -4.49
C ARG A 53 -10.29 4.97 -5.90
N LEU A 54 -10.35 6.21 -6.39
CA LEU A 54 -10.81 6.51 -7.75
C LEU A 54 -9.92 5.84 -8.81
N TRP A 55 -8.61 5.94 -8.65
CA TRP A 55 -7.65 5.31 -9.56
C TRP A 55 -7.77 3.78 -9.55
N LEU A 56 -7.84 3.14 -8.37
CA LEU A 56 -7.98 1.68 -8.30
C LEU A 56 -9.30 1.22 -8.92
N GLY A 57 -10.39 1.95 -8.64
CA GLY A 57 -11.71 1.71 -9.23
C GLY A 57 -11.71 1.85 -10.75
N SER A 58 -11.01 2.84 -11.31
CA SER A 58 -10.91 3.01 -12.76
C SER A 58 -10.13 1.86 -13.39
N MET A 59 -8.98 1.48 -12.83
CA MET A 59 -8.20 0.33 -13.29
C MET A 59 -9.04 -0.94 -13.34
N TRP A 60 -9.75 -1.24 -12.24
CA TRP A 60 -10.57 -2.44 -12.11
C TRP A 60 -11.74 -2.44 -13.11
N SER A 61 -12.48 -1.35 -13.20
CA SER A 61 -13.70 -1.29 -14.02
C SER A 61 -13.47 -1.12 -15.52
N THR A 62 -12.28 -0.71 -15.95
CA THR A 62 -12.04 -0.33 -17.36
C THR A 62 -11.08 -1.25 -18.10
N ILE A 63 -9.93 -1.58 -17.49
CA ILE A 63 -8.84 -2.27 -18.20
C ILE A 63 -8.43 -3.60 -17.55
N SER A 64 -9.01 -3.96 -16.42
CA SER A 64 -8.76 -5.26 -15.80
C SER A 64 -9.52 -6.38 -16.52
N HIS A 65 -8.97 -7.58 -16.44
CA HIS A 65 -9.57 -8.80 -16.98
C HIS A 65 -9.49 -9.91 -15.93
N GLU A 66 -10.46 -10.82 -15.98
CA GLU A 66 -10.48 -12.00 -15.13
C GLU A 66 -9.33 -12.94 -15.50
N VAL A 67 -8.66 -13.50 -14.49
CA VAL A 67 -7.57 -14.46 -14.68
C VAL A 67 -8.10 -15.84 -14.31
N GLU A 68 -8.05 -16.79 -15.24
CA GLU A 68 -8.32 -18.19 -14.93
C GLU A 68 -7.17 -18.76 -14.08
N VAL A 69 -7.52 -19.39 -12.96
CA VAL A 69 -6.57 -20.00 -12.00
C VAL A 69 -6.78 -21.51 -11.97
#